data_AF-A0A4Q0AVW9-F1
#
_entry.id   AF-A0A4Q0AVW9-F1
#
_cell.length_a   1.000
_cell.length_b   1.000
_cell.length_c   1.000
_cell.angle_alpha   90.00
_cell.angle_beta   90.00
_cell.angle_gamma   90.00
#
_symmetry.space_group_name_H-M   'P 1'
#
loop_
_entity.id
_entity.type
_entity.pdbx_description
1 polymer ?
#
loop_
_entity_poly.entity_id
_entity_poly.type
_entity_poly.pdbx_seq_one_letter_code
_entity_poly.pdbx_strand_id
1 'polypeptide(L)'
;MFFDAPAILLSAMFFSGLIPTILSTILIVALILEIAAEEFAWGYGSLIVYAVLMAVFTDINPFVWIWHNPMDAIGFLFGYVLFGAVYSTVKYRSFVKTMAQKVQELKIAFIRERNLDIQPSSEIPQELYPAWKSYLINHLSSSDWSRVKNGLYPSAQRDLIINWITFWPVSAIGLFVADPLRELVNWVYEQMISVYRITYDRIINQYINTKDIDFK
;
A
#
# COMPACT_ATOMS: atom_id res chain seq x y z
N MET A 1 -28.45 -17.57 -46.13
CA MET A 1 -27.88 -16.29 -45.65
C MET A 1 -28.03 -16.32 -44.13
N PHE A 2 -27.05 -16.92 -43.43
CA PHE A 2 -27.07 -16.96 -41.97
C PHE A 2 -26.65 -15.58 -41.50
N PHE A 3 -27.55 -14.86 -40.85
CA PHE A 3 -27.17 -13.65 -40.13
C PHE A 3 -26.20 -14.06 -39.02
N ASP A 4 -25.00 -13.49 -39.01
CA ASP A 4 -24.04 -13.62 -37.92
C ASP A 4 -24.61 -12.96 -36.66
N ALA A 5 -25.53 -13.67 -35.99
CA ALA A 5 -26.07 -13.30 -34.70
C ALA A 5 -24.96 -12.95 -33.68
N PRO A 6 -23.78 -13.62 -33.66
CA PRO A 6 -22.67 -13.19 -32.83
C PRO A 6 -22.16 -11.79 -33.18
N ALA A 7 -22.04 -11.45 -34.47
CA ALA A 7 -21.56 -10.15 -34.91
C ALA A 7 -22.57 -9.03 -34.60
N ILE A 8 -23.87 -9.29 -34.75
CA ILE A 8 -24.94 -8.34 -34.41
C ILE A 8 -25.02 -8.11 -32.90
N LEU A 9 -24.88 -9.18 -32.10
CA LEU A 9 -24.84 -9.08 -30.64
C LEU A 9 -23.59 -8.33 -30.17
N LEU A 10 -22.41 -8.64 -30.73
CA LEU A 10 -21.16 -7.91 -30.48
C LEU A 10 -21.32 -6.43 -30.84
N SER A 11 -21.91 -6.12 -32.00
CA SER A 11 -22.18 -4.73 -32.42
C SER A 11 -23.10 -4.02 -31.43
N ALA A 12 -24.23 -4.63 -31.06
CA ALA A 12 -25.17 -4.04 -30.10
C ALA A 12 -24.56 -3.85 -28.70
N MET A 13 -23.71 -4.79 -28.25
CA MET A 13 -22.96 -4.67 -26.99
C MET A 13 -21.85 -3.60 -27.06
N PHE A 14 -21.31 -3.35 -28.25
CA PHE A 14 -20.33 -2.29 -28.51
C PHE A 14 -21.01 -0.91 -28.50
N PHE A 15 -22.13 -0.77 -29.21
CA PHE A 15 -22.88 0.49 -29.33
C PHE A 15 -23.69 0.85 -28.08
N SER A 16 -24.00 -0.12 -27.21
CA SER A 16 -24.68 0.15 -25.92
C SER A 16 -23.74 0.58 -24.79
N GLY A 17 -22.43 0.65 -25.02
CA GLY A 17 -21.44 1.00 -24.00
C GLY A 17 -21.19 -0.09 -22.94
N LEU A 18 -21.85 -1.25 -23.05
CA LEU A 18 -21.69 -2.39 -22.14
C LEU A 18 -20.29 -3.00 -22.23
N ILE A 19 -19.74 -3.20 -23.44
CA ILE A 19 -18.38 -3.74 -23.61
C ILE A 19 -17.32 -2.82 -22.97
N PRO A 20 -17.28 -1.51 -23.26
CA PRO A 20 -16.38 -0.58 -22.57
C PRO A 20 -16.54 -0.62 -21.05
N THR A 21 -17.76 -0.71 -20.53
CA THR A 21 -18.03 -0.75 -19.08
C THR A 21 -17.54 -2.04 -18.44
N ILE A 22 -17.76 -3.19 -19.08
CA ILE A 22 -17.27 -4.49 -18.61
C ILE A 22 -15.74 -4.53 -18.66
N LEU A 23 -15.13 -4.10 -19.77
CA LEU A 23 -13.68 -4.01 -19.89
C LEU A 23 -13.09 -3.04 -18.86
N SER A 24 -13.73 -1.89 -18.64
CA SER A 24 -13.37 -0.93 -17.57
C SER A 24 -13.40 -1.60 -16.21
N THR A 25 -14.45 -2.37 -15.92
CA THR A 25 -14.61 -3.05 -14.62
C THR A 25 -13.53 -4.12 -14.45
N ILE A 26 -13.27 -4.93 -15.48
CA ILE A 26 -12.21 -5.94 -15.46
C ILE A 26 -10.83 -5.29 -15.27
N LEU A 27 -10.54 -4.20 -15.97
CA LEU A 27 -9.28 -3.47 -15.84
C LEU A 27 -9.12 -2.86 -14.45
N ILE A 28 -10.18 -2.28 -13.87
CA ILE A 28 -10.17 -1.77 -12.49
C ILE A 28 -9.91 -2.90 -11.50
N VAL A 29 -10.57 -4.06 -11.66
CA VAL A 29 -10.38 -5.22 -10.78
C VAL A 29 -8.96 -5.78 -10.91
N ALA A 30 -8.47 -5.95 -12.14
CA ALA A 30 -7.10 -6.41 -12.40
C ALA A 30 -6.08 -5.49 -11.74
N LEU A 31 -6.28 -4.18 -11.86
CA LEU A 31 -5.43 -3.17 -11.27
C LEU A 31 -5.49 -3.17 -9.73
N ILE A 32 -6.66 -3.37 -9.12
CA ILE A 32 -6.79 -3.58 -7.67
C ILE A 32 -6.00 -4.82 -7.22
N LEU A 33 -6.06 -5.91 -7.98
CA LEU A 33 -5.35 -7.16 -7.68
C LEU A 33 -3.83 -7.03 -7.83
N GLU A 34 -3.34 -6.37 -8.89
CA GLU A 34 -1.91 -6.11 -9.11
C GLU A 34 -1.31 -5.25 -7.99
N ILE A 35 -2.08 -4.25 -7.52
CA ILE A 35 -1.66 -3.40 -6.40
C ILE A 35 -1.69 -4.14 -5.08
N ALA A 36 -2.63 -5.07 -4.90
CA ALA A 36 -2.61 -5.97 -3.76
C ALA A 36 -1.37 -6.88 -3.77
N ALA A 37 -0.85 -7.22 -4.96
CA ALA A 37 0.37 -8.01 -5.15
C ALA A 37 1.68 -7.19 -5.09
N GLU A 38 1.60 -5.85 -4.95
CA GLU A 38 2.76 -4.94 -4.95
C GLU A 38 3.58 -4.94 -6.27
N GLU A 39 2.98 -5.41 -7.37
CA GLU A 39 3.58 -5.42 -8.72
C GLU A 39 3.27 -4.13 -9.49
N PHE A 40 3.85 -3.01 -9.02
CA PHE A 40 3.53 -1.66 -9.53
C PHE A 40 3.72 -1.47 -11.05
N ALA A 41 4.65 -2.18 -11.68
CA ALA A 41 4.96 -2.01 -13.11
C ALA A 41 3.79 -2.37 -14.03
N TRP A 42 3.07 -3.45 -13.74
CA TRP A 42 1.93 -3.91 -14.55
C TRP A 42 0.69 -3.02 -14.35
N GLY A 43 0.51 -2.51 -13.12
CA GLY A 43 -0.57 -1.57 -12.78
C GLY A 43 -0.51 -0.27 -13.59
N TYR A 44 0.68 0.23 -13.89
CA TYR A 44 0.83 1.39 -14.77
C TYR A 44 0.46 1.06 -16.23
N GLY A 45 0.84 -0.12 -16.70
CA GLY A 45 0.51 -0.59 -18.06
C GLY A 45 -1.00 -0.71 -18.26
N SER A 46 -1.72 -1.31 -17.31
CA SER A 46 -3.17 -1.48 -17.37
C SER A 46 -3.93 -0.15 -17.30
N LEU A 47 -3.43 0.83 -16.54
CA LEU A 47 -3.96 2.22 -16.53
C LEU A 47 -3.79 2.95 -17.86
N ILE A 48 -2.63 2.83 -18.51
CA ILE A 48 -2.39 3.45 -19.82
C ILE A 48 -3.31 2.83 -20.86
N VAL A 49 -3.42 1.49 -20.89
CA VAL A 49 -4.34 0.79 -21.79
C VAL A 49 -5.78 1.25 -21.55
N TYR A 50 -6.20 1.33 -20.28
CA TYR A 50 -7.53 1.82 -19.92
C TYR A 50 -7.77 3.26 -20.41
N ALA A 51 -6.83 4.18 -20.18
CA ALA A 51 -6.94 5.57 -20.62
C ALA A 51 -7.03 5.68 -22.15
N VAL A 52 -6.24 4.89 -22.89
CA VAL A 52 -6.31 4.82 -24.37
C VAL A 52 -7.65 4.26 -24.82
N LEU A 53 -8.15 3.19 -24.20
CA LEU A 53 -9.46 2.62 -24.52
C LEU A 53 -10.58 3.64 -24.28
N MET A 54 -10.56 4.35 -23.15
CA MET A 54 -11.55 5.39 -22.87
C MET A 54 -11.45 6.55 -23.86
N ALA A 55 -10.24 7.00 -24.22
CA ALA A 55 -10.05 8.06 -25.19
C ALA A 55 -10.49 7.69 -26.61
N VAL A 56 -10.39 6.41 -26.99
CA VAL A 56 -10.80 5.91 -28.31
C VAL A 56 -12.30 5.60 -28.39
N PHE A 57 -12.87 5.03 -27.32
CA PHE A 57 -14.25 4.52 -27.32
C PHE A 57 -15.26 5.43 -26.64
N THR A 58 -14.82 6.50 -25.99
CA THR A 58 -15.71 7.49 -25.40
C THR A 58 -15.33 8.88 -25.90
N ASP A 59 -16.34 9.71 -26.23
CA ASP A 59 -16.12 11.13 -26.54
C ASP A 59 -15.77 11.94 -25.27
N ILE A 60 -15.63 11.29 -24.12
CA ILE A 60 -15.26 11.91 -22.86
C ILE A 60 -13.76 12.14 -22.87
N ASN A 61 -13.34 13.33 -23.28
CA ASN A 61 -11.99 13.79 -23.04
C ASN A 61 -11.87 14.20 -21.56
N PRO A 62 -11.15 13.44 -20.71
CA PRO A 62 -11.07 13.71 -19.28
C PRO A 62 -10.45 15.09 -18.99
N PHE A 63 -9.52 15.54 -19.81
CA PHE A 63 -8.90 16.87 -19.65
C PHE A 63 -9.90 17.99 -19.94
N VAL A 64 -10.74 17.83 -20.97
CA VAL A 64 -11.81 18.78 -21.28
C VAL A 64 -12.84 18.81 -20.14
N TRP A 65 -13.21 17.65 -19.60
CA TRP A 65 -14.14 17.59 -18.47
C TRP A 65 -13.57 18.27 -17.22
N ILE A 66 -12.30 18.01 -16.87
CA ILE A 66 -11.61 18.67 -15.74
C ILE A 66 -11.59 20.18 -15.94
N TRP A 67 -11.33 20.65 -17.16
CA TRP A 67 -11.30 22.09 -17.47
C TRP A 67 -12.66 22.77 -17.26
N HIS A 68 -13.75 22.09 -17.62
CA HIS A 68 -15.10 22.64 -17.45
C HIS A 68 -15.66 22.44 -16.04
N ASN A 69 -15.14 21.48 -15.27
CA ASN A 69 -15.62 21.13 -13.92
C ASN A 69 -14.47 21.07 -12.90
N PRO A 70 -13.74 22.17 -12.68
CA PRO A 70 -12.54 22.15 -11.83
C PRO A 70 -12.87 21.84 -10.37
N MET A 71 -14.04 22.25 -9.87
CA MET A 71 -14.47 21.97 -8.50
C MET A 71 -14.73 20.49 -8.27
N ASP A 72 -15.32 19.80 -9.25
CA ASP A 72 -15.58 18.36 -9.16
C ASP A 72 -14.27 17.58 -9.21
N ALA A 73 -13.32 17.99 -10.06
CA ALA A 73 -11.99 17.40 -10.12
C ALA A 73 -11.22 17.57 -8.80
N ILE A 74 -11.28 18.76 -8.19
CA ILE A 74 -10.70 19.02 -6.87
C ILE A 74 -11.39 18.15 -5.80
N GLY A 75 -12.72 18.10 -5.79
CA GLY A 75 -13.49 17.26 -4.87
C GLY A 75 -13.13 15.77 -5.00
N PHE A 76 -12.95 15.28 -6.22
CA PHE A 76 -12.49 13.93 -6.50
C PHE A 76 -11.08 13.69 -5.97
N LEU A 77 -10.14 14.62 -6.19
CA LEU A 77 -8.79 14.54 -5.67
C LEU A 77 -8.76 14.48 -4.14
N PHE A 78 -9.53 15.33 -3.46
CA PHE A 78 -9.66 15.29 -2.00
C PHE A 78 -10.25 13.97 -1.51
N GLY A 79 -11.35 13.53 -2.14
CA GLY A 79 -11.96 12.24 -1.85
C GLY A 79 -10.94 11.12 -1.97
N TYR A 80 -10.20 11.07 -3.08
CA TYR A 80 -9.15 10.11 -3.36
C TYR A 80 -8.07 10.06 -2.29
N VAL A 81 -7.53 11.22 -1.87
CA VAL A 81 -6.48 11.28 -0.84
C VAL A 81 -7.01 10.88 0.54
N LEU A 82 -8.23 11.27 0.92
CA LEU A 82 -8.88 10.85 2.17
C LEU A 82 -9.05 9.33 2.21
N PHE A 83 -9.49 8.78 1.09
CA PHE A 83 -9.56 7.35 0.87
C PHE A 83 -8.17 6.71 1.06
N GLY A 84 -7.12 7.26 0.45
CA GLY A 84 -5.73 6.80 0.62
C GLY A 84 -5.25 6.85 2.08
N ALA A 85 -5.67 7.85 2.85
CA ALA A 85 -5.37 7.96 4.28
C ALA A 85 -6.01 6.83 5.10
N VAL A 86 -7.27 6.48 4.82
CA VAL A 86 -7.96 5.34 5.47
C VAL A 86 -7.27 4.04 5.12
N TYR A 87 -6.98 3.81 3.83
CA TYR A 87 -6.29 2.60 3.38
C TYR A 87 -4.90 2.44 3.99
N SER A 88 -4.08 3.51 3.97
CA SER A 88 -2.74 3.48 4.54
C SER A 88 -2.76 3.15 6.02
N THR A 89 -3.81 3.54 6.77
CA THR A 89 -4.00 3.15 8.17
C THR A 89 -4.22 1.64 8.31
N VAL A 90 -5.08 1.05 7.48
CA VAL A 90 -5.31 -0.41 7.47
C VAL A 90 -4.05 -1.17 7.07
N LYS A 91 -3.35 -0.70 6.03
CA LYS A 91 -2.12 -1.30 5.52
C LYS A 91 -0.99 -1.20 6.57
N TYR A 92 -0.81 -0.04 7.21
CA TYR A 92 0.18 0.15 8.29
C TYR A 92 -0.09 -0.75 9.48
N ARG A 93 -1.36 -0.90 9.89
CA ARG A 93 -1.76 -1.84 10.94
C ARG A 93 -1.33 -3.28 10.60
N SER A 94 -1.62 -3.73 9.38
CA SER A 94 -1.25 -5.07 8.91
C SER A 94 0.27 -5.27 8.87
N PHE A 95 0.99 -4.24 8.40
CA PHE A 95 2.45 -4.22 8.34
C PHE A 95 3.09 -4.35 9.73
N VAL A 96 2.73 -3.49 10.68
CA VAL A 96 3.31 -3.52 12.04
C VAL A 96 3.01 -4.85 12.71
N LYS A 97 1.79 -5.38 12.56
CA LYS A 97 1.41 -6.68 13.12
C LYS A 97 2.28 -7.81 12.55
N THR A 98 2.38 -7.89 11.23
CA THR A 98 3.16 -8.93 10.54
C THR A 98 4.62 -8.89 10.97
N MET A 99 5.21 -7.69 11.03
CA MET A 99 6.60 -7.52 11.46
C MET A 99 6.81 -7.87 12.93
N ALA A 100 5.91 -7.46 13.81
CA ALA A 100 6.01 -7.77 15.23
C ALA A 100 5.89 -9.28 15.50
N GLN A 101 4.97 -9.97 14.79
CA GLN A 101 4.82 -11.42 14.85
C GLN A 101 6.11 -12.14 14.39
N LYS A 102 6.67 -11.74 13.24
CA LYS A 102 7.95 -12.30 12.74
C LYS A 102 9.08 -12.16 13.75
N VAL A 103 9.24 -10.98 14.35
CA VAL A 103 10.28 -10.73 15.36
C VAL A 103 10.04 -11.58 16.61
N GLN A 104 8.79 -11.69 17.07
CA GLN A 104 8.44 -12.53 18.22
C GLN A 104 8.72 -14.01 17.97
N GLU A 105 8.37 -14.52 16.79
CA GLU A 105 8.65 -15.90 16.37
C GLU A 105 10.17 -16.18 16.35
N LEU A 106 10.95 -15.27 15.78
CA LEU A 106 12.42 -15.36 15.78
C LEU A 106 13.00 -15.30 17.21
N LYS A 107 12.41 -14.51 18.10
CA LYS A 107 12.84 -14.44 19.50
C LYS A 107 12.60 -15.77 20.21
N ILE A 108 11.43 -16.37 20.02
CA ILE A 108 11.11 -17.70 20.57
C ILE A 108 12.08 -18.76 20.02
N ALA A 109 12.37 -18.71 18.72
CA ALA A 109 13.33 -19.62 18.09
C ALA A 109 14.74 -19.45 18.68
N PHE A 110 15.21 -18.21 18.84
CA PHE A 110 16.51 -17.89 19.45
C PHE A 110 16.63 -18.39 20.89
N ILE A 111 15.61 -18.17 21.72
CA ILE A 111 15.57 -18.64 23.12
C ILE A 111 15.63 -20.17 23.16
N ARG A 112 14.85 -20.85 22.31
CA ARG A 112 14.80 -22.31 22.23
C ARG A 112 16.13 -22.91 21.75
N GLU A 113 16.72 -22.36 20.69
CA GLU A 113 17.95 -22.86 20.09
C GLU A 113 19.15 -22.76 21.06
N ARG A 114 19.16 -21.74 21.91
CA ARG A 114 20.20 -21.53 22.92
C ARG A 114 19.89 -22.11 24.30
N ASN A 115 18.76 -22.82 24.45
CA ASN A 115 18.28 -23.35 25.74
C ASN A 115 18.29 -22.32 26.87
N LEU A 116 17.85 -21.09 26.58
CA LEU A 116 17.81 -20.01 27.56
C LEU A 116 16.56 -20.13 28.43
N ASP A 117 16.71 -20.03 29.74
CA ASP A 117 15.60 -20.01 30.71
C ASP A 117 15.02 -18.59 30.83
N ILE A 118 14.47 -18.08 29.73
CA ILE A 118 13.95 -16.71 29.62
C ILE A 118 12.53 -16.78 29.04
N GLN A 119 11.59 -16.05 29.63
CA GLN A 119 10.25 -15.98 29.07
C GLN A 119 10.24 -15.20 27.75
N PRO A 120 9.51 -15.62 26.71
CA PRO A 120 9.45 -14.89 25.44
C PRO A 120 8.99 -13.43 25.54
N SER A 121 8.18 -13.11 26.56
CA SER A 121 7.69 -11.76 26.85
C SER A 121 8.71 -10.86 27.57
N SER A 122 9.70 -11.44 28.26
CA SER A 122 10.72 -10.66 28.98
C SER A 122 11.78 -10.11 28.03
N GLU A 123 12.37 -8.96 28.37
CA GLU A 123 13.47 -8.34 27.62
C GLU A 123 14.65 -9.30 27.44
N ILE A 124 15.30 -9.29 26.27
CA ILE A 124 16.56 -10.02 26.07
C ILE A 124 17.63 -9.41 27.01
N PRO A 125 18.41 -10.19 27.76
CA PRO A 125 19.52 -9.67 28.57
C PRO A 125 20.57 -8.95 27.70
N GLN A 126 21.13 -7.84 28.19
CA GLN A 126 22.12 -7.01 27.47
C GLN A 126 23.30 -7.81 26.90
N GLU A 127 23.77 -8.82 27.63
CA GLU A 127 24.86 -9.71 27.23
C GLU A 127 24.55 -10.51 25.95
N LEU A 128 23.28 -10.77 25.67
CA LEU A 128 22.82 -11.55 24.53
C LEU A 128 22.40 -10.70 23.32
N TYR A 129 22.33 -9.36 23.45
CA TYR A 129 21.95 -8.47 22.35
C TYR A 129 22.80 -8.64 21.09
N PRO A 130 24.14 -8.75 21.16
CA PRO A 130 24.95 -8.95 19.95
C PRO A 130 24.62 -10.26 19.22
N ALA A 131 24.34 -11.33 19.98
CA ALA A 131 23.94 -12.62 19.44
C ALA A 131 22.53 -12.57 18.85
N TRP A 132 21.60 -11.91 19.54
CA TRP A 132 20.22 -11.70 19.09
C TRP A 132 20.16 -10.86 17.80
N LYS A 133 20.91 -9.76 17.74
CA LYS A 133 21.03 -8.90 16.55
C LYS A 133 21.56 -9.68 15.35
N SER A 134 22.62 -10.47 15.55
CA SER A 134 23.16 -11.35 14.51
C SER A 134 22.14 -12.40 14.05
N TYR A 135 21.35 -12.93 14.99
CA TYR A 135 20.29 -13.89 14.69
C TYR A 135 19.22 -13.28 13.78
N LEU A 136 18.74 -12.08 14.10
CA LEU A 136 17.77 -11.36 13.27
C LEU A 136 18.31 -11.07 11.87
N ILE A 137 19.56 -10.61 11.74
CA ILE A 137 20.20 -10.32 10.45
C ILE A 137 20.24 -11.57 9.55
N ASN A 138 20.49 -12.74 10.12
CA ASN A 138 20.62 -13.98 9.38
C ASN A 138 19.27 -14.61 8.99
N HIS A 139 18.18 -14.30 9.69
CA HIS A 139 16.87 -14.95 9.50
C HIS A 139 15.80 -14.02 8.89
N LEU A 140 15.98 -12.71 8.96
CA LEU A 140 15.12 -11.77 8.24
C LEU A 140 15.62 -11.56 6.82
N SER A 141 14.68 -11.31 5.91
CA SER A 141 15.04 -10.79 4.59
C SER A 141 15.75 -9.43 4.74
N SER A 142 16.61 -9.08 3.77
CA SER A 142 17.36 -7.81 3.81
C SER A 142 16.44 -6.58 3.96
N SER A 143 15.27 -6.60 3.30
CA SER A 143 14.26 -5.54 3.39
C SER A 143 13.59 -5.50 4.77
N ASP A 144 13.22 -6.65 5.33
CA ASP A 144 12.61 -6.75 6.66
C ASP A 144 13.61 -6.33 7.75
N TRP A 145 14.88 -6.73 7.66
CA TRP A 145 15.93 -6.27 8.57
C TRP A 145 16.10 -4.75 8.52
N SER A 146 16.18 -4.17 7.32
CA SER A 146 16.27 -2.71 7.16
C SER A 146 15.12 -1.99 7.87
N ARG A 147 13.90 -2.51 7.74
CA ARG A 147 12.70 -1.96 8.40
C ARG A 147 12.77 -2.07 9.92
N VAL A 148 13.16 -3.23 10.46
CA VAL A 148 13.32 -3.43 11.91
C VAL A 148 14.42 -2.51 12.45
N LYS A 149 15.58 -2.47 11.78
CA LYS A 149 16.74 -1.66 12.17
C LYS A 149 16.42 -0.16 12.21
N ASN A 150 15.71 0.36 11.23
CA ASN A 150 15.33 1.78 11.17
C ASN A 150 14.21 2.12 12.19
N GLY A 151 13.50 1.08 12.65
CA GLY A 151 12.40 1.15 13.59
C GLY A 151 11.04 1.03 12.90
N LEU A 152 10.09 0.43 13.60
CA LEU A 152 8.73 0.21 13.08
C LEU A 152 7.78 1.39 13.34
N TYR A 153 8.24 2.44 14.04
CA TYR A 153 7.44 3.62 14.37
C TYR A 153 7.10 4.45 13.11
N PRO A 154 5.99 5.21 13.12
CA PRO A 154 5.46 5.82 11.89
C PRO A 154 6.43 6.76 11.17
N SER A 155 7.28 7.51 11.90
CA SER A 155 8.23 8.43 11.29
C SER A 155 9.44 7.73 10.65
N ALA A 156 9.85 6.54 11.12
CA ALA A 156 10.85 5.72 10.43
C ALA A 156 10.31 5.10 9.14
N GLN A 157 8.99 4.92 9.05
CA GLN A 157 8.30 4.31 7.92
C GLN A 157 7.53 5.37 7.10
N ARG A 158 7.94 6.64 7.19
CA ARG A 158 7.26 7.78 6.55
C ARG A 158 7.07 7.57 5.05
N ASP A 159 8.15 7.25 4.34
CA ASP A 159 8.11 7.11 2.88
C ASP A 159 7.21 5.95 2.45
N LEU A 160 7.21 4.86 3.21
CA LEU A 160 6.33 3.71 2.97
C LEU A 160 4.85 4.10 3.14
N ILE A 161 4.51 4.82 4.21
CA ILE A 161 3.14 5.27 4.48
C ILE A 161 2.68 6.29 3.44
N ILE A 162 3.54 7.26 3.10
CA ILE A 162 3.26 8.23 2.03
C ILE A 162 3.02 7.52 0.71
N ASN A 163 3.83 6.52 0.38
CA ASN A 163 3.59 5.71 -0.82
C ASN A 163 2.24 5.00 -0.77
N TRP A 164 1.79 4.51 0.39
CA TRP A 164 0.45 3.93 0.51
C TRP A 164 -0.68 4.96 0.39
N ILE A 165 -0.48 6.21 0.80
CA ILE A 165 -1.47 7.27 0.60
C ILE A 165 -1.51 7.67 -0.88
N THR A 166 -0.34 7.92 -1.48
CA THR A 166 -0.20 8.39 -2.87
C THR A 166 -0.69 7.35 -3.86
N PHE A 167 -0.27 6.09 -3.68
CA PHE A 167 -0.44 5.02 -4.68
C PHE A 167 -1.59 4.05 -4.37
N TRP A 168 -2.59 4.47 -3.58
CA TRP A 168 -3.78 3.65 -3.35
C TRP A 168 -4.80 3.75 -4.48
N PRO A 169 -5.53 2.68 -4.76
CA PRO A 169 -5.10 1.67 -5.69
C PRO A 169 -5.16 2.14 -7.17
N VAL A 170 -4.90 3.39 -7.57
CA VAL A 170 -5.06 3.81 -8.99
C VAL A 170 -4.09 4.91 -9.49
N SER A 171 -3.05 5.36 -8.79
CA SER A 171 -2.34 6.58 -9.25
C SER A 171 -1.23 6.36 -10.29
N ALA A 172 -1.60 6.31 -11.56
CA ALA A 172 -0.80 6.93 -12.62
C ALA A 172 -0.84 8.48 -12.53
N ILE A 173 -1.75 9.05 -11.73
CA ILE A 173 -1.95 10.50 -11.54
C ILE A 173 -0.71 11.19 -10.93
N GLY A 174 0.06 10.48 -10.11
CA GLY A 174 1.27 11.03 -9.47
C GLY A 174 2.35 11.49 -10.46
N LEU A 175 2.34 10.99 -11.70
CA LEU A 175 3.29 11.39 -12.73
C LEU A 175 2.99 12.79 -13.30
N PHE A 176 1.75 13.25 -13.24
CA PHE A 176 1.33 14.52 -13.86
C PHE A 176 1.22 15.68 -12.85
N VAL A 177 1.21 15.40 -11.55
CA VAL A 177 0.99 16.41 -10.49
C VAL A 177 1.97 16.22 -9.32
N ALA A 178 3.24 15.95 -9.64
CA ALA A 178 4.21 15.47 -8.65
C ALA A 178 4.35 16.38 -7.42
N ASP A 179 4.49 17.70 -7.60
CA ASP A 179 4.79 18.60 -6.48
C ASP A 179 3.56 18.95 -5.62
N PRO A 180 2.43 19.43 -6.18
CA PRO A 180 1.26 19.78 -5.36
C PRO A 180 0.64 18.56 -4.68
N LEU A 181 0.65 17.41 -5.36
CA LEU A 181 0.16 16.16 -4.77
C LEU A 181 1.06 15.72 -3.62
N ARG A 182 2.38 15.85 -3.77
CA ARG A 182 3.33 15.50 -2.70
C ARG A 182 3.12 16.37 -1.47
N GLU A 183 2.90 17.68 -1.63
CA GLU A 183 2.57 18.57 -0.52
C GLU A 183 1.26 18.17 0.16
N LEU A 184 0.22 17.89 -0.63
CA LEU A 184 -1.07 17.45 -0.11
C LEU A 184 -0.96 16.12 0.66
N VAL A 185 -0.26 15.13 0.11
CA VAL A 185 -0.06 13.84 0.77
C VAL A 185 0.80 13.98 2.03
N ASN A 186 1.85 14.81 1.99
CA ASN A 186 2.65 15.12 3.17
C ASN A 186 1.76 15.73 4.26
N TRP A 187 0.94 16.72 3.92
CA TRP A 187 0.02 17.34 4.86
C TRP A 187 -0.94 16.31 5.47
N VAL A 188 -1.53 15.43 4.66
CA VAL A 188 -2.41 14.34 5.14
C VAL A 188 -1.66 13.39 6.08
N TYR A 189 -0.45 12.99 5.74
CA TYR A 189 0.39 12.15 6.60
C TYR A 189 0.61 12.81 7.97
N GLU A 190 0.94 14.11 8.01
CA GLU A 190 1.13 14.84 9.26
C GLU A 190 -0.16 14.90 10.09
N GLN A 191 -1.33 15.04 9.46
CA GLN A 191 -2.61 14.97 10.19
C GLN A 191 -2.87 13.57 10.77
N MET A 192 -2.40 12.52 10.09
CA MET A 192 -2.63 11.12 10.44
C MET A 192 -1.56 10.52 11.38
N ILE A 193 -0.47 11.24 11.67
CA ILE A 193 0.66 10.72 12.45
C ILE A 193 0.26 10.18 13.83
N SER A 194 -0.71 10.82 14.47
CA SER A 194 -1.25 10.42 15.76
C SER A 194 -1.97 9.07 15.68
N VAL A 195 -2.76 8.85 14.62
CA VAL A 195 -3.49 7.59 14.36
C VAL A 195 -2.51 6.44 14.13
N TYR A 196 -1.45 6.68 13.34
CA TYR A 196 -0.41 5.68 13.14
C TYR A 196 0.33 5.35 14.44
N ARG A 197 0.63 6.36 15.28
CA ARG A 197 1.30 6.14 16.57
C ARG A 197 0.45 5.29 17.52
N ILE A 198 -0.84 5.61 17.65
CA ILE A 198 -1.79 4.81 18.46
C ILE A 198 -1.84 3.36 17.96
N THR A 199 -1.84 3.17 16.65
CA THR A 199 -1.85 1.84 16.03
C THR A 199 -0.56 1.07 16.33
N TYR A 200 0.59 1.74 16.21
CA TYR A 200 1.91 1.20 16.55
C TYR A 200 1.96 0.78 18.02
N ASP A 201 1.65 1.67 18.96
CA ASP A 201 1.73 1.41 20.40
C ASP A 201 0.84 0.23 20.80
N ARG A 202 -0.38 0.17 20.25
CA ARG A 202 -1.31 -0.93 20.53
C ARG A 202 -0.77 -2.28 20.10
N ILE A 203 -0.19 -2.36 18.90
CA ILE A 203 0.29 -3.63 18.34
C ILE A 203 1.61 -4.03 18.98
N ILE A 204 2.57 -3.13 19.04
CA ILE A 204 3.93 -3.45 19.48
C ILE A 204 3.93 -3.96 20.92
N ASN A 205 3.21 -3.28 21.81
CA ASN A 205 3.08 -3.70 23.21
C ASN A 205 2.41 -5.07 23.38
N GLN A 206 1.70 -5.58 22.37
CA GLN A 206 1.09 -6.91 22.40
C GLN A 206 2.08 -8.03 22.01
N TYR A 207 3.08 -7.74 21.16
CA TYR A 207 3.89 -8.77 20.51
C TYR A 207 5.37 -8.75 20.90
N ILE A 208 5.98 -7.58 21.08
CA ILE A 208 7.43 -7.45 21.28
C ILE A 208 7.74 -6.38 22.34
N ASN A 209 8.82 -6.59 23.09
CA ASN A 209 9.39 -5.54 23.91
C ASN A 209 10.20 -4.61 22.98
N THR A 210 9.90 -3.31 22.98
CA THR A 210 10.52 -2.34 22.07
C THR A 210 12.04 -2.28 22.20
N LYS A 211 12.58 -2.58 23.39
CA LYS A 211 14.03 -2.59 23.62
C LYS A 211 14.73 -3.72 22.85
N ASP A 212 14.05 -4.83 22.60
CA ASP A 212 14.62 -5.97 21.85
C ASP A 212 14.91 -5.63 20.37
N ILE A 213 14.38 -4.50 19.88
CA ILE A 213 14.58 -4.02 18.51
C ILE A 213 15.22 -2.64 18.43
N ASP A 214 15.60 -2.04 19.57
CA ASP A 214 16.31 -0.77 19.60
C ASP A 214 17.83 -1.01 19.52
N PHE A 215 18.35 -0.98 18.30
CA PHE A 215 19.77 -1.26 18.01
C PHE A 215 20.64 0.00 17.87
N LYS A 216 20.15 1.14 18.34
CA LYS A 216 20.87 2.43 18.32
C LYS A 216 21.99 2.48 19.35
#